data_AF-A0ABD3NIL3-F1
#
_entry.id   AF-A0ABD3NIL3-F1
#
_cell.length_a   1.000
_cell.length_b   1.000
_cell.length_c   1.000
_cell.angle_alpha   90.00
_cell.angle_beta   90.00
_cell.angle_gamma   90.00
#
_symmetry.space_group_name_H-M   'P 1'
#
loop_
_entity.id
_entity.type
_entity.pdbx_description
1 polymer ?
#
loop_
_entity_poly.entity_id
_entity_poly.type
_entity_poly.pdbx_seq_one_letter_code
_entity_poly.pdbx_strand_id
1 'polypeptide(L)'
;RRRRLPSDIFQLHFLHWIFIREGIESVHAHQATSTMVNEAVTYACEMGLASVYTDHSLFGFDDIASNILNRVLKSTLPTVGAAICVSHTCCDNFILRAHMLPSIVHVIPNAVHTSKFIPDLSRRKTNRITVVVVSRLVYRKGVNLLVGIIPPICK
;
A
#
# COMPACT_ATOMS: atom_id res chain seq x y z
N ARG A 1 31.53 -5.67 10.88
CA ARG A 1 30.32 -5.43 10.06
C ARG A 1 29.80 -4.02 10.34
N ARG A 2 30.27 -3.00 9.60
CA ARG A 2 29.80 -1.61 9.76
C ARG A 2 28.47 -1.45 9.03
N ARG A 3 27.37 -1.24 9.76
CA ARG A 3 26.14 -0.68 9.19
C ARG A 3 26.48 0.75 8.74
N ARG A 4 26.63 0.97 7.44
CA ARG A 4 26.63 2.33 6.89
C ARG A 4 25.18 2.81 6.92
N LEU A 5 24.91 3.89 7.65
CA LEU A 5 23.71 4.66 7.41
C LEU A 5 23.77 5.13 5.95
N PRO A 6 22.73 4.91 5.13
CA PRO A 6 22.69 5.52 3.81
C PRO A 6 22.62 7.03 4.05
N SER A 7 23.68 7.74 3.71
CA SER A 7 23.59 9.19 3.53
C SER A 7 22.77 9.41 2.26
N ASP A 8 21.62 10.05 2.39
CA ASP A 8 20.59 10.30 1.36
C ASP A 8 21.18 10.77 0.01
N ILE A 9 22.32 11.47 0.03
CA ILE A 9 23.05 11.97 -1.15
C ILE A 9 23.56 10.86 -2.10
N PHE A 10 23.88 9.67 -1.58
CA PHE A 10 24.44 8.57 -2.40
C PHE A 10 23.36 7.78 -3.16
N GLN A 11 22.14 7.67 -2.64
CA GLN A 11 21.04 7.02 -3.35
C GLN A 11 20.55 7.90 -4.51
N LEU A 12 20.54 9.22 -4.29
CA LEU A 12 20.14 10.22 -5.28
C LEU A 12 20.97 10.16 -6.58
N HIS A 13 22.30 10.10 -6.48
CA HIS A 13 23.18 10.02 -7.65
C HIS A 13 22.98 8.74 -8.47
N PHE A 14 22.66 7.64 -7.80
CA PHE A 14 22.46 6.36 -8.45
C PHE A 14 21.13 6.31 -9.21
N LEU A 15 20.06 6.82 -8.61
CA LEU A 15 18.74 6.91 -9.25
C LEU A 15 18.78 7.81 -10.48
N HIS A 16 19.42 8.99 -10.39
CA HIS A 16 19.60 9.88 -11.53
C HIS A 16 20.32 9.21 -12.70
N TRP A 17 21.44 8.54 -12.39
CA TRP A 17 22.22 7.87 -13.41
C TRP A 17 21.42 6.74 -14.08
N ILE A 18 20.63 5.99 -13.32
CA ILE A 18 19.73 4.97 -13.89
C ILE A 18 18.67 5.62 -14.78
N PHE A 19 18.01 6.69 -14.32
CA PHE A 19 16.94 7.33 -15.08
C PHE A 19 17.43 7.81 -16.44
N ILE A 20 18.62 8.43 -16.50
CA ILE A 20 19.24 8.85 -17.76
C ILE A 20 19.71 7.66 -18.59
N ARG A 21 20.49 6.75 -17.99
CA ARG A 21 21.14 5.64 -18.72
C ARG A 21 20.13 4.71 -19.36
N GLU A 22 19.04 4.42 -18.65
CA GLU A 22 17.98 3.51 -19.11
C GLU A 22 16.90 4.22 -19.93
N GLY A 23 16.93 5.55 -20.04
CA GLY A 23 15.89 6.31 -20.74
C GLY A 23 14.52 6.13 -20.07
N ILE A 24 14.46 6.24 -18.75
CA ILE A 24 13.20 6.11 -18.00
C ILE A 24 12.30 7.31 -18.30
N GLU A 25 11.08 7.03 -18.75
CA GLU A 25 10.07 8.06 -19.07
C GLU A 25 9.03 8.21 -17.93
N SER A 26 8.86 7.18 -17.11
CA SER A 26 7.92 7.18 -15.99
C SER A 26 8.41 6.38 -14.79
N VAL A 27 7.98 6.80 -13.60
CA VAL A 27 8.29 6.14 -12.32
C VAL A 27 7.01 5.81 -11.60
N HIS A 28 6.80 4.52 -11.35
CA HIS A 28 5.68 4.01 -10.56
C HIS A 28 6.19 3.50 -9.20
N ALA A 29 5.82 4.22 -8.15
CA ALA A 29 6.26 4.00 -6.79
C ALA A 29 5.22 3.25 -5.92
N HIS A 30 5.72 2.39 -5.03
CA HIS A 30 4.95 1.64 -4.06
C HIS A 30 5.65 1.67 -2.70
N GLN A 31 4.91 1.47 -1.60
CA GLN A 31 5.43 1.41 -0.21
C GLN A 31 5.80 2.79 0.37
N ALA A 32 4.79 3.47 0.91
CA ALA A 32 4.88 4.78 1.58
C ALA A 32 6.06 4.95 2.56
N THR A 33 6.42 3.89 3.30
CA THR A 33 7.44 3.94 4.36
C THR A 33 8.88 3.81 3.85
N SER A 34 9.10 3.55 2.57
CA SER A 34 10.43 3.33 2.02
C SER A 34 11.09 4.66 1.68
N THR A 35 12.28 4.93 2.23
CA THR A 35 13.05 6.15 1.94
C THR A 35 13.42 6.22 0.46
N MET A 36 13.89 5.11 -0.10
CA MET A 36 14.24 4.98 -1.52
C MET A 36 13.07 5.31 -2.44
N VAL A 37 11.84 4.96 -2.04
CA VAL A 37 10.62 5.25 -2.81
C VAL A 37 10.30 6.74 -2.80
N ASN A 38 10.37 7.35 -1.61
CA ASN A 38 10.13 8.78 -1.45
C ASN A 38 11.17 9.60 -2.23
N GLU A 39 12.43 9.18 -2.24
CA GLU A 39 13.50 9.81 -3.03
C GLU A 39 13.29 9.61 -4.53
N ALA A 40 13.06 8.37 -4.97
CA ALA A 40 12.89 8.05 -6.39
C ALA A 40 11.73 8.81 -7.02
N VAL A 41 10.59 8.89 -6.33
CA VAL A 41 9.43 9.61 -6.87
C VAL A 41 9.65 11.11 -6.88
N THR A 42 10.23 11.69 -5.82
CA THR A 42 10.54 13.13 -5.76
C THR A 42 11.51 13.50 -6.88
N TYR A 43 12.54 12.69 -7.10
CA TYR A 43 13.54 12.94 -8.13
C TYR A 43 12.98 12.80 -9.55
N ALA A 44 12.11 11.81 -9.77
CA ALA A 44 11.40 11.67 -11.03
C ALA A 44 10.57 12.92 -11.35
N CYS A 45 9.88 13.48 -10.35
CA CYS A 45 9.13 14.73 -10.50
C CYS A 45 10.04 15.91 -10.84
N GLU A 46 11.18 16.07 -10.16
CA GLU A 46 12.16 17.14 -10.44
C GLU A 46 12.77 17.03 -11.84
N MET A 47 12.93 15.83 -12.37
CA MET A 47 13.37 15.59 -13.76
C MET A 47 12.26 15.77 -14.80
N GLY A 48 11.02 16.04 -14.40
CA GLY A 48 9.87 16.14 -15.30
C GLY A 48 9.38 14.80 -15.85
N LEU A 49 9.73 13.68 -15.20
CA LEU A 49 9.25 12.35 -15.58
C LEU A 49 7.80 12.14 -15.09
N ALA A 50 7.03 11.34 -15.83
CA ALA A 50 5.68 10.99 -15.41
C ALA A 50 5.74 10.12 -14.14
N SER A 51 5.16 10.59 -13.04
CA SER A 51 5.26 9.92 -11.73
C SER A 51 3.89 9.47 -11.22
N VAL A 52 3.84 8.21 -10.77
CA VAL A 52 2.64 7.61 -10.18
C VAL A 52 2.99 6.97 -8.84
N TYR A 53 2.19 7.23 -7.80
CA TYR A 53 2.31 6.53 -6.53
C TYR A 53 1.09 5.66 -6.26
N THR A 54 1.27 4.40 -5.81
CA THR A 54 0.14 3.57 -5.35
C THR A 54 0.15 3.36 -3.85
N ASP A 55 -0.93 3.79 -3.19
CA ASP A 55 -1.17 3.55 -1.78
C ASP A 55 -1.89 2.23 -1.53
N HIS A 56 -1.34 1.46 -0.59
CA HIS A 56 -1.84 0.15 -0.15
C HIS A 56 -2.24 0.16 1.33
N SER A 57 -2.15 1.32 1.98
CA SER A 57 -2.10 1.41 3.43
C SER A 57 -3.32 2.13 3.98
N LEU A 58 -3.87 1.58 5.06
CA LEU A 58 -4.78 2.31 5.93
C LEU A 58 -3.98 2.66 7.17
N PHE A 59 -3.60 3.93 7.31
CA PHE A 59 -2.94 4.42 8.50
C PHE A 59 -3.96 5.04 9.45
N GLY A 60 -3.80 4.72 10.73
CA GLY A 60 -4.55 5.39 11.79
C GLY A 60 -4.07 6.82 11.98
N PHE A 61 -4.90 7.64 12.62
CA PHE A 61 -4.57 9.03 12.99
C PHE A 61 -4.09 9.15 14.45
N ASP A 62 -4.19 8.06 15.21
CA ASP A 62 -4.07 8.09 16.67
C ASP A 62 -2.76 7.48 17.20
N ASP A 63 -1.86 7.05 16.30
CA ASP A 63 -0.55 6.49 16.66
C ASP A 63 0.59 7.41 16.20
N ILE A 64 1.61 7.57 17.05
CA ILE A 64 2.75 8.46 16.83
C ILE A 64 3.51 8.10 15.55
N ALA A 65 3.75 6.80 15.32
CA ALA A 65 4.48 6.37 14.13
C ALA A 65 3.68 6.66 12.86
N SER A 66 2.36 6.45 12.90
CA SER A 66 1.45 6.80 11.80
C SER A 66 1.41 8.31 11.54
N ASN A 67 1.44 9.14 12.59
CA ASN A 67 1.48 10.60 12.46
C ASN A 67 2.79 11.13 11.86
N ILE A 68 3.94 10.58 12.26
CA ILE A 68 5.24 10.91 11.65
C ILE A 68 5.24 10.53 10.18
N LEU A 69 4.80 9.32 9.86
CA LEU A 69 4.76 8.84 8.48
C LEU A 69 3.83 9.68 7.60
N ASN A 70 2.64 10.04 8.11
CA ASN A 70 1.73 10.91 7.38
C ASN A 70 2.37 12.28 7.05
N ARG A 71 3.22 12.82 7.93
CA ARG A 71 3.97 14.06 7.63
C ARG A 71 4.99 13.88 6.52
N VAL A 72 5.74 12.78 6.53
CA VAL A 72 6.70 12.46 5.44
C VAL A 72 5.98 12.32 4.10
N LEU A 73 4.82 11.68 4.10
CA LEU A 73 4.04 11.50 2.88
C LEU A 73 3.43 12.81 2.38
N LYS A 74 2.98 13.68 3.29
CA LYS A 74 2.55 15.05 2.95
C LYS A 74 3.66 15.89 2.32
N SER A 75 4.95 15.63 2.60
CA SER A 75 6.03 16.40 1.99
C SER A 75 6.47 15.86 0.63
N THR A 76 6.28 14.57 0.37
CA THR A 76 6.80 13.89 -0.83
C THR A 76 5.74 13.67 -1.90
N LEU A 77 4.55 13.20 -1.50
CA LEU A 77 3.51 12.78 -2.43
C LEU A 77 2.76 13.89 -3.16
N PRO A 78 2.66 15.15 -2.67
CA PRO A 78 2.04 16.22 -3.47
C PRO A 78 2.78 16.53 -4.78
N THR A 79 4.01 16.05 -4.94
CA THR A 79 4.81 16.25 -6.17
C THR A 79 4.41 15.29 -7.29
N VAL A 80 3.69 14.21 -7.01
CA VAL A 80 3.40 13.17 -8.02
C VAL A 80 2.36 13.63 -9.03
N GLY A 81 2.49 13.17 -10.28
CA GLY A 81 1.53 13.46 -11.33
C GLY A 81 0.18 12.79 -11.13
N ALA A 82 0.18 11.56 -10.60
CA ALA A 82 -1.03 10.83 -10.24
C ALA A 82 -0.83 9.87 -9.06
N ALA A 83 -1.92 9.52 -8.38
CA ALA A 83 -1.92 8.52 -7.33
C ALA A 83 -3.00 7.46 -7.56
N ILE A 84 -2.73 6.24 -7.13
CA ILE A 84 -3.66 5.11 -7.19
C ILE A 84 -3.90 4.62 -5.76
N CYS A 85 -5.16 4.41 -5.38
CA CYS A 85 -5.55 3.75 -4.15
C CYS A 85 -6.24 2.43 -4.47
N VAL A 86 -5.92 1.37 -3.72
CA VAL A 86 -6.43 0.02 -4.00
C VAL A 86 -7.89 -0.21 -3.60
N SER A 87 -8.55 0.80 -3.02
CA SER A 87 -9.98 0.80 -2.69
C SER A 87 -10.47 2.22 -2.46
N HIS A 88 -11.79 2.44 -2.48
CA HIS A 88 -12.39 3.73 -2.12
C HIS A 88 -12.05 4.14 -0.68
N THR A 89 -12.10 3.21 0.27
CA THR A 89 -11.71 3.49 1.67
C THR A 89 -10.25 3.90 1.79
N CYS A 90 -9.36 3.28 1.01
CA CYS A 90 -7.96 3.67 0.95
C CYS A 90 -7.83 5.08 0.34
N CYS A 91 -8.59 5.39 -0.70
CA CYS A 91 -8.64 6.71 -1.33
C CYS A 91 -9.03 7.80 -0.33
N ASP A 92 -10.14 7.62 0.38
CA ASP A 92 -10.62 8.60 1.36
C ASP A 92 -9.59 8.81 2.47
N ASN A 93 -9.02 7.72 3.01
CA ASN A 93 -7.97 7.79 4.03
C ASN A 93 -6.72 8.51 3.51
N PHE A 94 -6.32 8.22 2.26
CA PHE A 94 -5.13 8.76 1.62
C PHE A 94 -5.27 10.26 1.35
N ILE A 95 -6.38 10.69 0.75
CA ILE A 95 -6.69 12.11 0.50
C ILE A 95 -6.64 12.89 1.81
N LEU A 96 -7.28 12.38 2.87
CA LEU A 96 -7.33 13.04 4.16
C LEU A 96 -5.95 13.13 4.84
N ARG A 97 -5.19 12.03 4.85
CA ARG A 97 -3.92 11.97 5.60
C ARG A 97 -2.73 12.55 4.84
N ALA A 98 -2.76 12.58 3.51
CA ALA A 98 -1.68 13.11 2.67
C ALA A 98 -2.02 14.47 2.02
N HIS A 99 -3.25 14.99 2.21
CA HIS A 99 -3.74 16.23 1.59
C HIS A 99 -3.61 16.24 0.06
N MET A 100 -3.86 15.09 -0.56
CA MET A 100 -3.78 14.96 -2.01
C MET A 100 -4.99 15.61 -2.68
N LEU A 101 -4.78 16.20 -3.86
CA LEU A 101 -5.86 16.71 -4.70
C LEU A 101 -6.71 15.54 -5.21
N PRO A 102 -8.04 15.49 -4.93
CA PRO A 102 -8.87 14.36 -5.35
C PRO A 102 -8.86 14.11 -6.87
N SER A 103 -8.64 15.14 -7.68
CA SER A 103 -8.62 15.06 -9.15
C SER A 103 -7.48 14.22 -9.72
N ILE A 104 -6.41 13.99 -8.95
CA ILE A 104 -5.25 13.19 -9.36
C ILE A 104 -5.18 11.83 -8.67
N VAL A 105 -6.18 11.48 -7.85
CA VAL A 105 -6.23 10.21 -7.11
C VAL A 105 -7.27 9.30 -7.76
N HIS A 106 -6.85 8.10 -8.16
CA HIS A 106 -7.65 7.11 -8.85
C HIS A 106 -7.82 5.86 -8.00
N VAL A 107 -8.94 5.17 -8.13
CA VAL A 107 -9.16 3.89 -7.44
C VAL A 107 -8.99 2.75 -8.44
N ILE A 108 -8.01 1.88 -8.19
CA ILE A 108 -7.78 0.66 -8.99
C ILE A 108 -7.70 -0.53 -8.02
N PRO A 109 -8.75 -1.35 -7.93
CA PRO A 109 -8.77 -2.50 -7.03
C PRO A 109 -7.72 -3.55 -7.38
N ASN A 110 -7.23 -4.25 -6.35
CA ASN A 110 -6.38 -5.41 -6.55
C ASN A 110 -7.14 -6.53 -7.29
N ALA A 111 -6.45 -7.18 -8.23
CA ALA A 111 -7.01 -8.28 -9.02
C ALA A 111 -6.75 -9.65 -8.38
N VAL A 112 -7.58 -10.64 -8.72
CA VAL A 112 -7.41 -12.04 -8.36
C VAL A 112 -7.42 -12.92 -9.62
N HIS A 113 -6.54 -13.92 -9.68
CA HIS A 113 -6.49 -14.88 -10.79
C HIS A 113 -7.59 -15.93 -10.64
N THR A 114 -8.76 -15.68 -11.21
CA THR A 114 -9.96 -16.52 -11.04
C THR A 114 -9.77 -17.99 -11.44
N SER A 115 -8.90 -18.28 -12.41
CA SER A 115 -8.57 -19.66 -12.82
C SER A 115 -7.94 -20.50 -11.71
N LYS A 116 -7.31 -19.87 -10.71
CA LYS A 116 -6.76 -20.56 -9.53
C LYS A 116 -7.79 -20.75 -8.41
N PHE A 117 -8.96 -20.13 -8.51
CA PHE A 117 -10.00 -20.13 -7.49
C PHE A 117 -11.31 -20.72 -8.04
N ILE A 118 -11.21 -21.89 -8.68
CA ILE A 118 -12.37 -22.65 -9.17
C ILE A 118 -12.81 -23.61 -8.07
N PRO A 119 -14.06 -23.50 -7.57
CA PRO A 119 -14.54 -24.39 -6.53
C PRO A 119 -14.84 -25.78 -7.08
N ASP A 120 -14.42 -26.82 -6.35
CA ASP A 120 -14.85 -28.19 -6.62
C ASP A 120 -16.18 -28.45 -5.89
N LEU A 121 -17.27 -28.45 -6.65
CA LEU A 121 -18.63 -28.62 -6.14
C LEU A 121 -18.87 -30.03 -5.58
N SER A 122 -18.11 -31.05 -6.00
CA SER A 122 -18.27 -32.43 -5.53
C SER A 122 -17.90 -32.58 -4.04
N ARG A 123 -17.06 -31.67 -3.54
CA ARG A 123 -16.60 -31.66 -2.14
C ARG A 123 -17.55 -30.93 -1.19
N ARG A 124 -18.64 -30.34 -1.70
CA ARG A 124 -19.62 -29.63 -0.89
C ARG A 124 -20.46 -30.61 -0.08
N LYS A 125 -20.41 -30.51 1.25
CA LYS A 125 -21.30 -31.27 2.15
C LYS A 125 -22.64 -30.54 2.28
N THR A 126 -23.74 -31.23 2.01
CA THR A 126 -25.11 -30.66 2.06
C THR A 126 -25.80 -30.82 3.41
N ASN A 127 -25.31 -31.73 4.26
CA ASN A 127 -25.93 -32.07 5.55
C ASN A 127 -25.47 -31.19 6.73
N ARG A 128 -24.63 -30.19 6.49
CA ARG A 128 -24.11 -29.29 7.53
C ARG A 128 -23.73 -27.95 6.95
N ILE A 129 -23.79 -26.91 7.78
CA ILE A 129 -23.23 -25.60 7.45
C ILE A 129 -21.72 -25.64 7.74
N THR A 130 -20.90 -25.23 6.77
CA THR A 130 -19.44 -25.14 6.96
C THR A 130 -19.04 -23.66 6.98
N VAL A 131 -18.57 -23.18 8.12
CA VAL A 131 -18.03 -21.83 8.27
C VAL A 131 -16.51 -21.89 8.11
N VAL A 132 -15.95 -21.10 7.20
CA VAL A 132 -14.52 -21.06 6.92
C VAL A 132 -13.99 -19.67 7.21
N VAL A 133 -12.93 -19.59 8.02
CA VAL A 133 -12.22 -18.33 8.30
C VAL A 133 -10.77 -18.47 7.88
N VAL A 134 -10.34 -17.64 6.93
CA VAL A 134 -8.95 -17.59 6.45
C VAL A 134 -8.41 -16.19 6.69
N SER A 135 -7.56 -16.02 7.69
CA SER A 135 -6.93 -14.74 8.00
C SER A 135 -5.61 -14.92 8.74
N ARG A 136 -4.78 -13.88 8.76
CA ARG A 136 -3.65 -13.81 9.70
C ARG A 136 -4.19 -13.64 11.12
N LEU A 137 -3.55 -14.31 12.08
CA LEU A 137 -3.89 -14.23 13.50
C LEU A 137 -3.32 -12.96 14.16
N VAL A 138 -3.86 -11.80 13.77
CA VAL A 138 -3.45 -10.49 14.32
C VAL A 138 -4.68 -9.68 14.74
N TYR A 139 -4.53 -8.82 15.74
CA TYR A 139 -5.63 -8.09 16.38
C TYR A 139 -6.51 -7.31 15.39
N ARG A 140 -5.89 -6.57 14.46
CA ARG A 140 -6.59 -5.80 13.40
C ARG A 140 -7.40 -6.65 12.40
N LYS A 141 -7.36 -7.97 12.52
CA LYS A 141 -8.22 -8.90 11.76
C LYS A 141 -9.39 -9.44 12.59
N GLY A 142 -9.61 -8.90 13.79
CA GLY A 142 -10.76 -9.24 14.64
C GLY A 142 -10.69 -10.66 15.23
N VAL A 143 -9.50 -11.24 15.34
CA VAL A 143 -9.32 -12.63 15.76
C VAL A 143 -9.78 -12.86 17.20
N ASN A 144 -9.67 -11.84 18.05
CA ASN A 144 -10.22 -11.84 19.41
C ASN A 144 -11.75 -12.02 19.43
N LEU A 145 -12.46 -11.48 18.43
CA LEU A 145 -13.91 -11.67 18.31
C LEU A 145 -14.25 -13.11 17.94
N LEU A 146 -13.45 -13.73 17.06
CA LEU A 146 -13.64 -15.13 16.67
C LEU A 146 -13.57 -16.08 17.87
N VAL A 147 -12.65 -15.83 18.81
CA VAL A 147 -12.53 -16.64 20.03
C VAL A 147 -13.83 -16.63 20.84
N GLY A 148 -14.51 -15.49 20.93
CA GLY A 148 -15.79 -15.38 21.63
C GLY A 148 -16.98 -15.97 20.86
N ILE A 149 -16.95 -15.90 19.52
CA ILE A 149 -18.08 -16.24 18.66
C ILE A 149 -18.11 -17.72 18.24
N ILE A 150 -16.94 -18.37 18.09
CA ILE A 150 -16.87 -19.76 17.62
C ILE A 150 -17.58 -20.74 18.57
N PRO A 151 -17.36 -20.73 19.90
CA PRO A 151 -18.00 -21.72 20.77
C PRO A 151 -19.55 -21.67 20.76
N PRO A 152 -20.20 -20.49 20.78
CA PRO A 152 -21.65 -20.39 20.58
C PRO A 152 -22.15 -20.92 19.24
N ILE A 153 -21.43 -20.69 18.14
CA ILE A 153 -21.83 -21.14 16.79
C ILE A 153 -21.73 -22.67 16.64
N CYS A 154 -20.83 -23.31 17.40
CA CYS A 154 -20.59 -24.75 17.31
C CYS A 154 -21.48 -25.59 18.25
N LYS A 155 -22.39 -24.97 18.99
CA LYS A 155 -23.44 -25.65 19.78
C LYS A 155 -24.69 -25.85 18.92
#